data_AF-K4KNQ7-F1
#
_entry.id   AF-K4KNQ7-F1
#
_cell.length_a   1.000
_cell.length_b   1.000
_cell.length_c   1.000
_cell.angle_alpha   90.00
_cell.angle_beta   90.00
_cell.angle_gamma   90.00
#
_symmetry.space_group_name_H-M   'P 1'
#
loop_
_entity.id
_entity.type
_entity.pdbx_description
1 polymer ?
#
loop_
_entity_poly.entity_id
_entity_poly.type
_entity_poly.pdbx_seq_one_letter_code
_entity_poly.pdbx_strand_id
1 'polypeptide(L)'
;MSASKLPKNEDARSPLKPRQYCFGPFTFHIPSQRLTGPDGPISLDERQAQLLKILLLASPDRVSKEALMQALWPDTIVSEWSLSKLVSETRKSLDDDGNNQSIIRTHRGKGFSISTDVTEVITAFNDTPADAVRSANRSAPAGKQRLFARPLGWLAAVLCCAALLLSYAIRQSDTLVKPFNSHPADTAHVTELMRQIQSQLLITKTAFRAQVNRRNQLGQHLQHRLPEFQSMSWEQRLIAAYPQLNQAETFLWEQIRAQTEGPLYKGNRALLTLIDGHPELLNTLPQFAPLRAHLEVWLAKYHKVFLQYPAMPIVYVGVEDGVPFPSDIDGAVDQWLSENDN
;
A
#
# COMPACT_ATOMS: atom_id res chain seq x y z
N MET A 1 -44.58 18.85 -23.73
CA MET A 1 -44.16 17.46 -24.06
C MET A 1 -43.01 17.52 -25.06
N SER A 2 -41.79 17.24 -24.61
CA SER A 2 -40.74 16.63 -25.43
C SER A 2 -39.58 16.26 -24.53
N ALA A 3 -39.45 14.95 -24.31
CA ALA A 3 -38.30 14.34 -23.68
C ALA A 3 -37.11 14.42 -24.66
N SER A 4 -35.95 14.88 -24.18
CA SER A 4 -34.68 14.72 -24.91
C SER A 4 -33.79 13.77 -24.14
N LYS A 5 -33.41 12.69 -24.82
CA LYS A 5 -32.82 11.44 -24.36
C LYS A 5 -31.43 11.61 -23.74
N LEU A 6 -31.15 10.84 -22.68
CA LEU A 6 -29.80 10.41 -22.32
C LEU A 6 -29.17 9.63 -23.48
N PRO A 7 -27.87 9.78 -23.77
CA PRO A 7 -27.18 8.88 -24.67
C PRO A 7 -27.02 7.49 -24.01
N LYS A 8 -27.35 6.47 -24.82
CA LYS A 8 -27.31 5.04 -24.49
C LYS A 8 -25.87 4.55 -24.33
N ASN A 9 -25.73 3.62 -23.40
CA ASN A 9 -24.57 2.77 -23.20
C ASN A 9 -24.56 1.67 -24.27
N GLU A 10 -23.66 1.75 -25.25
CA GLU A 10 -23.20 0.63 -26.08
C GLU A 10 -21.98 1.08 -26.89
N ASP A 11 -20.79 0.82 -26.33
CA ASP A 11 -19.59 0.45 -27.10
C ASP A 11 -18.63 -0.29 -26.16
N ALA A 12 -18.75 -1.62 -26.18
CA ALA A 12 -17.82 -2.53 -25.54
C ALA A 12 -16.50 -2.56 -26.32
N ARG A 13 -15.39 -2.35 -25.59
CA ARG A 13 -14.00 -2.68 -25.95
C ARG A 13 -13.45 -2.04 -27.23
N SER A 14 -13.24 -0.72 -27.19
CA SER A 14 -12.06 -0.17 -27.87
C SER A 14 -10.79 -0.62 -27.12
N PRO A 15 -9.72 -1.08 -27.80
CA PRO A 15 -8.44 -1.27 -27.11
C PRO A 15 -8.06 0.08 -26.49
N LEU A 16 -7.74 0.08 -25.19
CA LEU A 16 -7.25 1.27 -24.51
C LEU A 16 -6.08 1.80 -25.34
N LYS A 17 -6.31 2.90 -26.06
CA LYS A 17 -5.25 3.61 -26.78
C LYS A 17 -4.10 3.78 -25.79
N PRO A 18 -2.86 3.35 -26.10
CA PRO A 18 -1.75 3.53 -25.19
C PRO A 18 -1.56 5.02 -24.94
N ARG A 19 -2.06 5.49 -23.80
CA ARG A 19 -1.87 6.84 -23.29
C ARG A 19 -0.50 6.88 -22.65
N GLN A 20 0.44 7.48 -23.34
CA GLN A 20 1.73 7.83 -22.77
C GLN A 20 1.70 9.31 -22.42
N TYR A 21 2.26 9.66 -21.27
CA TYR A 21 2.47 11.05 -20.89
C TYR A 21 3.95 11.37 -20.93
N CYS A 22 4.32 12.36 -21.71
CA CYS A 22 5.67 12.92 -21.74
C CYS A 22 5.73 14.15 -20.85
N PHE A 23 6.72 14.23 -19.97
CA PHE A 23 6.91 15.34 -19.04
C PHE A 23 8.40 15.48 -18.72
N GLY A 24 8.99 16.62 -19.10
CA GLY A 24 10.45 16.76 -19.10
C GLY A 24 11.13 15.65 -19.93
N PRO A 25 12.20 15.00 -19.44
CA PRO A 25 12.88 13.91 -20.14
C PRO A 25 12.22 12.53 -19.91
N PHE A 26 11.02 12.48 -19.32
CA PHE A 26 10.37 11.24 -18.93
C PHE A 26 9.16 10.90 -19.79
N THR A 27 8.94 9.60 -19.97
CA THR A 27 7.74 9.04 -20.57
C THR A 27 7.10 8.05 -19.61
N PHE A 28 5.85 8.28 -19.22
CA PHE A 28 5.08 7.37 -18.38
C PHE A 28 3.98 6.67 -19.16
N HIS A 29 4.01 5.34 -19.15
CA HIS A 29 3.03 4.50 -19.81
C HIS A 29 1.92 4.15 -18.83
N ILE A 30 0.72 4.73 -19.02
CA ILE A 30 -0.39 4.60 -18.07
C ILE A 30 -0.87 3.15 -17.88
N PRO A 31 -1.04 2.31 -18.92
CA PRO A 31 -1.56 0.96 -18.74
C PRO A 31 -0.59 0.04 -18.00
N SER A 32 0.71 0.16 -18.30
CA SER A 32 1.75 -0.68 -17.70
C SER A 32 2.38 -0.08 -16.46
N GLN A 33 2.05 1.18 -16.12
CA GLN A 33 2.65 1.96 -15.02
C GLN A 33 4.19 1.99 -15.07
N ARG A 34 4.76 2.04 -16.28
CA ARG A 34 6.21 2.04 -16.50
C ARG A 34 6.69 3.46 -16.78
N LEU A 35 7.79 3.82 -16.11
CA LEU A 35 8.49 5.07 -16.32
C LEU A 35 9.78 4.80 -17.10
N THR A 36 10.02 5.61 -18.14
CA THR A 36 11.28 5.62 -18.90
C THR A 36 11.85 7.03 -18.80
N GLY A 37 13.12 7.14 -18.40
CA GLY A 37 13.89 8.38 -18.40
C GLY A 37 14.95 8.39 -19.51
N PRO A 38 15.87 9.37 -19.47
CA PRO A 38 16.90 9.54 -20.50
C PRO A 38 17.86 8.35 -20.60
N ASP A 39 18.16 7.71 -19.46
CA ASP A 39 19.08 6.55 -19.38
C ASP A 39 18.36 5.19 -19.47
N GLY A 40 17.05 5.19 -19.76
CA GLY A 40 16.23 3.99 -19.90
C GLY A 40 15.17 3.80 -18.80
N PRO A 41 14.70 2.56 -18.58
CA PRO A 41 13.61 2.27 -17.66
C PRO A 41 13.96 2.59 -16.20
N ILE A 42 13.06 3.30 -15.51
CA ILE A 42 13.18 3.63 -14.09
C ILE A 42 12.21 2.75 -13.30
N SER A 43 12.72 2.07 -12.28
CA SER A 43 11.90 1.25 -11.38
C SER A 43 11.16 2.14 -10.40
N LEU A 44 9.85 1.99 -10.36
CA LEU A 44 8.98 2.59 -9.37
C LEU A 44 8.29 1.47 -8.60
N ASP A 45 8.09 1.67 -7.29
CA ASP A 45 7.11 0.85 -6.59
C ASP A 45 5.69 1.18 -7.06
N GLU A 46 4.74 0.30 -6.70
CA GLU A 46 3.34 0.42 -7.14
C GLU A 46 2.70 1.75 -6.71
N ARG A 47 3.00 2.24 -5.50
CA ARG A 47 2.41 3.49 -4.99
C ARG A 47 3.04 4.71 -5.62
N GLN A 48 4.33 4.68 -5.92
CA GLN A 48 5.03 5.74 -6.65
C GLN A 48 4.46 5.87 -8.07
N ALA A 49 4.26 4.74 -8.74
CA ALA A 49 3.69 4.73 -10.09
C ALA A 49 2.23 5.22 -10.10
N GLN A 50 1.44 4.79 -9.10
CA GLN A 50 0.07 5.27 -8.93
C GLN A 50 0.00 6.77 -8.59
N LEU A 51 0.91 7.28 -7.74
CA LEU A 51 1.02 8.71 -7.43
C LEU A 51 1.31 9.50 -8.71
N LEU A 52 2.30 9.10 -9.49
CA LEU A 52 2.64 9.75 -10.76
C LEU A 52 1.48 9.74 -11.74
N LYS A 53 0.81 8.60 -11.89
CA LYS A 53 -0.38 8.47 -12.73
C LYS A 53 -1.46 9.48 -12.34
N ILE A 54 -1.78 9.61 -11.05
CA ILE A 54 -2.79 10.54 -10.57
C ILE A 54 -2.39 11.99 -10.88
N LEU A 55 -1.14 12.36 -10.61
CA LEU A 55 -0.66 13.73 -10.85
C LEU A 55 -0.58 14.08 -12.34
N LEU A 56 -0.18 13.15 -13.20
CA LEU A 56 -0.11 13.35 -14.65
C LEU A 56 -1.50 13.50 -15.27
N LEU A 57 -2.47 12.68 -14.85
CA LEU A 57 -3.85 12.77 -15.33
C LEU A 57 -4.54 14.07 -14.89
N ALA A 58 -4.16 14.62 -13.75
CA ALA A 58 -4.68 15.88 -13.24
C ALA A 58 -3.92 17.10 -13.76
N SER A 59 -2.78 16.93 -14.44
CA SER A 59 -1.94 18.05 -14.88
C SER A 59 -2.69 19.00 -15.82
N PRO A 60 -2.54 20.33 -15.67
CA PRO A 60 -1.65 21.05 -14.74
C PRO A 60 -2.26 21.31 -13.36
N ASP A 61 -3.48 20.83 -13.09
CA ASP A 61 -4.19 21.11 -11.86
C ASP A 61 -3.54 20.44 -10.63
N ARG A 62 -3.74 21.08 -9.48
CA ARG A 62 -3.29 20.55 -8.18
C ARG A 62 -4.27 19.49 -7.68
N VAL A 63 -3.74 18.37 -7.23
CA VAL A 63 -4.47 17.35 -6.49
C VAL A 63 -4.28 17.57 -4.99
N SER A 64 -5.37 17.59 -4.21
CA SER A 64 -5.30 17.77 -2.77
C SER A 64 -4.65 16.59 -2.07
N LYS A 65 -4.07 16.82 -0.88
CA LYS A 65 -3.50 15.74 -0.07
C LYS A 65 -4.55 14.70 0.27
N GLU A 66 -5.75 15.14 0.61
CA GLU A 66 -6.87 14.27 0.97
C GLU A 66 -7.27 13.37 -0.20
N ALA A 67 -7.37 13.91 -1.41
CA ALA A 67 -7.68 13.12 -2.61
C ALA A 67 -6.57 12.12 -2.94
N LEU A 68 -5.30 12.53 -2.83
CA LEU A 68 -4.16 11.64 -3.01
C LEU A 68 -4.14 10.52 -1.99
N MET A 69 -4.32 10.84 -0.70
CA MET A 69 -4.35 9.84 0.37
C MET A 69 -5.49 8.83 0.17
N GLN A 70 -6.67 9.31 -0.22
CA GLN A 70 -7.82 8.45 -0.50
C GLN A 70 -7.60 7.55 -1.73
N ALA A 71 -6.96 8.06 -2.78
CA ALA A 71 -6.71 7.29 -4.00
C ALA A 71 -5.57 6.28 -3.85
N LEU A 72 -4.54 6.62 -3.06
CA LEU A 72 -3.33 5.80 -2.86
C LEU A 72 -3.49 4.77 -1.74
N TRP A 73 -4.32 5.08 -0.75
CA TRP A 73 -4.60 4.21 0.39
C TRP A 73 -6.11 4.16 0.66
N PRO A 74 -6.91 3.59 -0.26
CA PRO A 74 -8.38 3.55 -0.11
C PRO A 74 -8.81 2.74 1.14
N ASP A 75 -8.03 1.73 1.48
CA ASP A 75 -8.28 0.80 2.59
C ASP A 75 -7.26 0.94 3.72
N THR A 76 -6.49 2.03 3.76
CA THR A 76 -5.50 2.26 4.82
C THR A 76 -5.52 3.71 5.27
N ILE A 77 -5.60 3.93 6.58
CA ILE A 77 -5.49 5.25 7.17
C ILE A 77 -4.00 5.52 7.32
N VAL A 78 -3.53 6.48 6.55
CA VAL A 78 -2.15 6.97 6.62
C VAL A 78 -2.14 8.43 7.05
N SER A 79 -1.01 8.88 7.60
CA SER A 79 -0.78 10.30 7.90
C SER A 79 -0.42 11.08 6.63
N GLU A 80 -0.42 12.41 6.72
CA GLU A 80 0.13 13.27 5.66
C GLU A 80 1.64 13.11 5.49
N TRP A 81 2.34 12.66 6.54
CA TRP A 81 3.77 12.39 6.45
C TRP A 81 4.04 11.17 5.55
N SER A 82 3.21 10.13 5.60
CA SER A 82 3.30 9.00 4.65
C SER A 82 3.18 9.47 3.20
N LEU A 83 2.24 10.37 2.90
CA LEU A 83 2.15 11.00 1.57
C LEU A 83 3.41 11.82 1.25
N SER A 84 3.92 12.58 2.21
CA SER A 84 5.12 13.40 2.04
C SER A 84 6.38 12.54 1.78
N LYS A 85 6.51 11.40 2.46
CA LYS A 85 7.57 10.42 2.26
C LYS A 85 7.46 9.79 0.87
N LEU A 86 6.26 9.34 0.47
CA LEU A 86 6.04 8.79 -0.86
C LEU A 86 6.43 9.79 -1.95
N VAL A 87 6.00 11.06 -1.84
CA VAL A 87 6.37 12.12 -2.78
C VAL A 87 7.89 12.33 -2.79
N SER A 88 8.55 12.32 -1.64
CA SER A 88 10.01 12.46 -1.53
C SER A 88 10.74 11.30 -2.23
N GLU A 89 10.27 10.07 -2.06
CA GLU A 89 10.84 8.90 -2.72
C GLU A 89 10.58 8.91 -4.23
N THR A 90 9.38 9.31 -4.68
CA THR A 90 9.09 9.49 -6.11
C THR A 90 9.98 10.57 -6.73
N ARG A 91 10.20 11.70 -6.04
CA ARG A 91 11.11 12.75 -6.49
C ARG A 91 12.53 12.24 -6.66
N LYS A 92 13.03 11.44 -5.71
CA LYS A 92 14.36 10.80 -5.83
C LYS A 92 14.45 9.89 -7.06
N SER A 93 13.42 9.09 -7.34
CA SER A 93 13.40 8.23 -8.55
C SER A 93 13.40 9.04 -9.86
N LEU A 94 12.96 10.29 -9.82
CA LEU A 94 12.93 11.21 -10.96
C LEU A 94 14.15 12.14 -11.02
N ASP A 95 15.10 12.00 -10.09
CA ASP A 95 16.20 12.96 -9.88
C ASP A 95 15.70 14.42 -9.70
N ASP A 96 14.49 14.57 -9.13
CA ASP A 96 13.88 15.87 -8.82
C ASP A 96 14.31 16.31 -7.42
N ASP A 97 15.19 17.30 -7.33
CA ASP A 97 15.57 17.86 -6.04
C ASP A 97 14.34 18.52 -5.37
N GLY A 98 14.09 18.14 -4.11
CA GLY A 98 13.02 18.70 -3.28
C GLY A 98 13.10 20.21 -3.06
N ASN A 99 14.25 20.84 -3.34
CA ASN A 99 14.39 22.30 -3.34
C ASN A 99 13.98 22.95 -4.68
N ASN A 100 14.38 22.36 -5.81
CA ASN A 100 14.06 22.90 -7.14
C ASN A 100 12.62 22.55 -7.58
N GLN A 101 12.10 21.39 -7.15
CA GLN A 101 10.72 20.91 -7.42
C GLN A 101 10.32 21.10 -8.88
N SER A 102 11.24 20.73 -9.77
CA SER A 102 11.15 20.95 -11.20
C SER A 102 10.09 20.09 -11.86
N ILE A 103 9.78 18.92 -11.25
CA ILE A 103 8.81 17.96 -11.78
C ILE A 103 7.58 17.89 -10.89
N ILE A 104 7.73 17.51 -9.62
CA ILE A 104 6.60 17.46 -8.68
C ILE A 104 6.65 18.71 -7.81
N ARG A 105 5.63 19.57 -7.89
CA ARG A 105 5.53 20.79 -7.08
C ARG A 105 4.72 20.55 -5.81
N THR A 106 5.26 20.98 -4.67
CA THR A 106 4.53 21.04 -3.40
C THR A 106 3.80 22.38 -3.30
N HIS A 107 2.47 22.34 -3.20
CA HIS A 107 1.68 23.49 -2.77
C HIS A 107 1.47 23.36 -1.26
N ARG A 108 2.24 24.13 -0.45
CA ARG A 108 2.25 24.02 1.01
C ARG A 108 0.82 24.02 1.58
N GLY A 109 0.52 22.99 2.38
CA GLY A 109 -0.82 22.75 2.94
C GLY A 109 -1.86 22.20 1.94
N LYS A 110 -1.75 22.54 0.66
CA LYS A 110 -2.83 22.35 -0.32
C LYS A 110 -2.74 21.07 -1.17
N GLY A 111 -1.54 20.52 -1.39
CA GLY A 111 -1.36 19.30 -2.20
C GLY A 111 -0.19 19.37 -3.18
N PHE A 112 -0.29 18.63 -4.28
CA PHE A 112 0.80 18.44 -5.24
C PHE A 112 0.32 18.58 -6.69
N SER A 113 1.21 18.98 -7.60
CA SER A 113 0.95 19.04 -9.05
C SER A 113 2.22 18.68 -9.84
N ILE A 114 2.08 18.40 -11.13
CA ILE A 114 3.21 18.37 -12.06
C ILE A 114 3.55 19.81 -12.46
N SER A 115 4.83 20.17 -12.46
CA SER A 115 5.33 21.51 -12.78
C SER A 115 5.88 21.65 -14.20
N THR A 116 6.23 20.54 -14.84
CA THR A 116 6.65 20.49 -16.25
C THR A 116 5.44 20.42 -17.16
N ASP A 117 5.57 20.90 -18.39
CA ASP A 117 4.56 20.67 -19.42
C ASP A 117 4.35 19.17 -19.65
N VAL A 118 3.09 18.76 -19.61
CA VAL A 118 2.68 17.37 -19.79
C VAL A 118 2.01 17.23 -21.15
N THR A 119 2.56 16.39 -22.01
CA THR A 119 2.01 16.09 -23.33
C THR A 119 1.43 14.68 -23.33
N GLU A 120 0.14 14.54 -23.59
CA GLU A 120 -0.47 13.24 -23.86
C GLU A 120 -0.14 12.81 -25.29
N VAL A 121 0.57 11.71 -25.43
CA VAL A 121 0.83 11.06 -26.72
C VAL A 121 -0.12 9.89 -26.86
N ILE A 122 -1.08 10.05 -27.76
CA ILE A 122 -1.96 8.98 -28.19
C ILE A 122 -1.30 8.31 -29.40
N THR A 123 -0.50 7.28 -29.16
CA THR A 123 -0.07 6.42 -30.27
C THR A 123 -1.27 5.58 -30.70
N ALA A 124 -1.75 5.81 -31.93
CA ALA A 124 -2.61 4.84 -32.60
C ALA A 124 -1.77 3.55 -32.76
N PHE A 125 -2.23 2.45 -32.16
CA PHE A 125 -1.72 1.15 -32.53
C PHE A 125 -2.10 0.95 -34.01
N ASN A 126 -1.11 1.01 -34.90
CA ASN A 126 -1.25 0.31 -36.18
C ASN A 126 -1.06 -1.16 -35.85
N ASP A 127 -2.14 -1.93 -35.96
CA ASP A 127 -2.05 -3.38 -36.01
C ASP A 127 -1.13 -3.76 -37.17
N THR A 128 0.09 -4.17 -36.85
CA THR A 128 0.83 -5.10 -37.70
C THR A 128 1.15 -6.30 -36.83
N PRO A 129 0.56 -7.47 -37.12
CA PRO A 129 0.74 -8.64 -36.29
C PRO A 129 2.20 -9.08 -36.31
N ALA A 130 2.65 -9.50 -35.13
CA ALA A 130 3.91 -10.17 -34.93
C ALA A 130 3.95 -11.48 -35.74
N ASP A 131 4.72 -11.47 -36.82
CA ASP A 131 5.19 -12.68 -37.48
C ASP A 131 6.64 -12.46 -37.94
N ALA A 132 7.58 -12.88 -37.10
CA ALA A 132 8.85 -13.52 -37.49
C ALA A 132 9.75 -13.75 -36.26
N VAL A 133 9.36 -14.65 -35.36
CA VAL A 133 10.36 -15.48 -34.68
C VAL A 133 10.50 -16.75 -35.49
N ARG A 134 11.39 -16.76 -36.49
CA ARG A 134 12.10 -17.98 -36.84
C ARG A 134 13.35 -17.73 -37.67
N SER A 135 14.43 -18.35 -37.19
CA SER A 135 15.65 -18.71 -37.92
C SER A 135 16.74 -17.65 -37.96
N ALA A 136 17.76 -17.81 -37.10
CA ALA A 136 19.00 -18.42 -37.56
C ALA A 136 19.97 -18.64 -36.39
N ASN A 137 20.07 -19.91 -36.00
CA ASN A 137 21.24 -20.46 -35.33
C ASN A 137 22.38 -20.57 -36.37
N ARG A 138 23.58 -20.05 -36.03
CA ARG A 138 24.93 -20.17 -36.66
C ARG A 138 25.65 -18.81 -36.56
N SER A 139 26.87 -18.62 -36.06
CA SER A 139 28.02 -19.49 -35.81
C SER A 139 29.00 -18.76 -34.87
N ALA A 140 29.77 -19.49 -34.06
CA ALA A 140 31.05 -19.02 -33.54
C ALA A 140 32.08 -18.90 -34.69
N PRO A 141 33.24 -18.23 -34.47
CA PRO A 141 34.39 -19.05 -34.08
C PRO A 141 35.38 -18.45 -33.06
N ALA A 142 35.97 -19.41 -32.34
CA ALA A 142 37.26 -19.49 -31.67
C ALA A 142 38.35 -18.41 -31.88
N GLY A 143 38.97 -18.02 -30.76
CA GLY A 143 40.33 -17.46 -30.67
C GLY A 143 41.01 -17.93 -29.38
N LYS A 144 42.17 -18.58 -29.50
CA LYS A 144 42.93 -19.28 -28.42
C LYS A 144 43.91 -18.33 -27.69
N GLN A 145 44.43 -18.85 -26.56
CA GLN A 145 45.70 -18.54 -25.86
C GLN A 145 45.54 -17.59 -24.65
N ARG A 146 46.13 -17.80 -23.46
CA ARG A 146 47.14 -18.75 -22.97
C ARG A 146 47.13 -18.76 -21.42
N LEU A 147 47.60 -19.86 -20.86
CA LEU A 147 47.84 -20.15 -19.44
C LEU A 147 48.78 -19.14 -18.76
N PHE A 148 48.46 -18.75 -17.53
CA PHE A 148 49.44 -18.62 -16.44
C PHE A 148 48.83 -19.12 -15.14
N ALA A 149 49.65 -19.84 -14.37
CA ALA A 149 49.25 -20.64 -13.22
C ALA A 149 49.82 -20.08 -11.91
N ARG A 150 49.05 -20.36 -10.84
CA ARG A 150 49.39 -20.46 -9.39
C ARG A 150 49.47 -19.14 -8.59
N PRO A 151 49.43 -19.22 -7.24
CA PRO A 151 48.53 -20.00 -6.36
C PRO A 151 47.96 -19.14 -5.22
N LEU A 152 46.87 -19.52 -4.54
CA LEU A 152 46.75 -19.27 -3.08
C LEU A 152 45.56 -20.05 -2.46
N GLY A 153 45.90 -21.13 -1.75
CA GLY A 153 44.96 -22.04 -1.09
C GLY A 153 44.33 -21.50 0.20
N TRP A 154 43.81 -20.27 0.18
CA TRP A 154 43.10 -19.69 1.34
C TRP A 154 41.59 -19.52 1.08
N LEU A 155 41.15 -19.44 -0.19
CA LEU A 155 39.72 -19.31 -0.53
C LEU A 155 38.92 -20.61 -0.36
N ALA A 156 39.55 -21.78 -0.54
CA ALA A 156 38.86 -23.07 -0.41
C ALA A 156 38.49 -23.40 1.04
N ALA A 157 39.33 -23.04 2.01
CA ALA A 157 39.07 -23.28 3.42
C ALA A 157 37.93 -22.40 3.96
N VAL A 158 37.87 -21.13 3.54
CA VAL A 158 36.78 -20.21 3.92
C VAL A 158 35.45 -20.65 3.31
N LEU A 159 35.45 -21.10 2.04
CA LEU A 159 34.25 -21.64 1.40
C LEU A 159 33.79 -22.97 2.03
N CYS A 160 34.71 -23.84 2.47
CA CYS A 160 34.36 -25.04 3.21
C CYS A 160 33.82 -24.73 4.62
N CYS A 161 34.40 -23.77 5.35
CA CYS A 161 33.86 -23.35 6.65
C CYS A 161 32.50 -22.66 6.52
N ALA A 162 32.31 -21.83 5.49
CA ALA A 162 31.02 -21.20 5.20
C ALA A 162 29.98 -22.26 4.78
N ALA A 163 30.35 -23.25 3.97
CA ALA A 163 29.47 -24.35 3.60
C ALA A 163 29.15 -25.27 4.79
N LEU A 164 30.10 -25.49 5.70
CA LEU A 164 29.88 -26.26 6.92
C LEU A 164 28.99 -25.51 7.92
N LEU A 165 29.19 -24.20 8.09
CA LEU A 165 28.32 -23.35 8.91
C LEU A 165 26.92 -23.23 8.31
N LEU A 166 26.81 -23.13 6.98
CA LEU A 166 25.52 -23.15 6.29
C LEU A 166 24.85 -24.53 6.41
N SER A 167 25.60 -25.62 6.30
CA SER A 167 25.06 -26.99 6.51
C SER A 167 24.67 -27.25 7.97
N TYR A 168 25.39 -26.66 8.92
CA TYR A 168 25.08 -26.72 10.35
C TYR A 168 23.84 -25.87 10.65
N ALA A 169 23.73 -24.66 10.07
CA ALA A 169 22.55 -23.81 10.19
C ALA A 169 21.31 -24.45 9.55
N ILE A 170 21.44 -25.10 8.38
CA ILE A 170 20.36 -25.85 7.73
C ILE A 170 19.96 -27.08 8.56
N ARG A 171 20.93 -27.82 9.13
CA ARG A 171 20.63 -28.93 10.06
C ARG A 171 19.99 -28.45 11.35
N GLN A 172 20.34 -27.25 11.83
CA GLN A 172 19.74 -26.67 13.03
C GLN A 172 18.30 -26.19 12.75
N SER A 173 18.01 -25.65 11.56
CA SER A 173 16.63 -25.36 11.13
C SER A 173 15.79 -26.63 10.97
N ASP A 174 16.37 -27.74 10.51
CA ASP A 174 15.68 -29.04 10.43
C ASP A 174 15.35 -29.64 11.82
N THR A 175 16.01 -29.18 12.90
CA THR A 175 15.76 -29.69 14.26
C THR A 175 14.74 -28.89 15.10
N LEU A 176 14.13 -27.84 14.55
CA LEU A 176 13.05 -27.09 15.23
C LEU A 176 11.73 -26.98 14.46
N VAL A 177 11.63 -27.58 13.27
CA VAL A 177 10.34 -27.82 12.61
C VAL A 177 10.10 -29.31 12.61
N LYS A 178 9.52 -29.83 13.70
CA LYS A 178 8.78 -31.09 13.57
C LYS A 178 7.63 -30.81 12.59
N PRO A 179 7.40 -31.63 11.56
CA PRO A 179 6.13 -31.55 10.84
C PRO A 179 5.03 -31.68 11.91
N PHE A 180 4.15 -30.69 11.98
CA PHE A 180 2.94 -30.80 12.78
C PHE A 180 2.21 -32.02 12.21
N ASN A 181 2.26 -33.15 12.92
CA ASN A 181 1.45 -34.32 12.57
C ASN A 181 0.00 -33.90 12.83
N SER A 182 -0.61 -33.25 11.84
CA SER A 182 -1.96 -32.71 11.95
C SER A 182 -2.93 -33.86 12.19
N HIS A 183 -3.44 -33.95 13.42
CA HIS A 183 -4.59 -34.79 13.69
C HIS A 183 -5.82 -34.15 12.99
N PRO A 184 -6.78 -34.91 12.46
CA PRO A 184 -7.97 -34.35 11.82
C PRO A 184 -8.74 -33.38 12.74
N ALA A 185 -8.67 -33.62 14.05
CA ALA A 185 -9.23 -32.74 15.08
C ALA A 185 -8.50 -31.38 15.17
N ASP A 186 -7.19 -31.34 14.92
CA ASP A 186 -6.41 -30.09 14.92
C ASP A 186 -6.70 -29.25 13.68
N THR A 187 -6.87 -29.90 12.51
CA THR A 187 -7.24 -29.19 11.27
C THR A 187 -8.63 -28.56 11.40
N ALA A 188 -9.63 -29.31 11.88
CA ALA A 188 -10.98 -28.77 12.07
C ALA A 188 -11.02 -27.62 13.08
N HIS A 189 -10.20 -27.70 14.15
CA HIS A 189 -10.07 -26.63 15.13
C HIS A 189 -9.48 -25.36 14.52
N VAL A 190 -8.36 -25.48 13.80
CA VAL A 190 -7.71 -24.33 13.13
C VAL A 190 -8.62 -23.73 12.06
N THR A 191 -9.36 -24.54 11.31
CA THR A 191 -10.34 -24.05 10.33
C THR A 191 -11.41 -23.18 10.99
N GLU A 192 -11.93 -23.60 12.15
CA GLU A 192 -12.91 -22.80 12.88
C GLU A 192 -12.32 -21.48 13.41
N LEU A 193 -11.09 -21.50 13.93
CA LEU A 193 -10.38 -20.27 14.32
C LEU A 193 -10.19 -19.32 13.13
N MET A 194 -9.83 -19.85 11.96
CA MET A 194 -9.65 -19.08 10.74
C MET A 194 -10.97 -18.43 10.27
N ARG A 195 -12.11 -19.11 10.39
CA ARG A 195 -13.43 -18.51 10.12
C ARG A 195 -13.76 -17.38 11.10
N GLN A 196 -13.44 -17.56 12.38
CA GLN A 196 -13.64 -16.50 13.38
C GLN A 196 -12.77 -15.27 13.09
N ILE A 197 -11.50 -15.49 12.71
CA ILE A 197 -10.59 -14.44 12.27
C ILE A 197 -11.13 -13.72 11.03
N GLN A 198 -11.52 -14.46 9.99
CA GLN A 198 -12.10 -13.90 8.77
C GLN A 198 -13.31 -13.02 9.08
N SER A 199 -14.21 -13.48 9.95
CA SER A 199 -15.37 -12.73 10.40
C SER A 199 -14.99 -11.42 11.11
N GLN A 200 -14.01 -11.45 12.01
CA GLN A 200 -13.55 -10.22 12.69
C GLN A 200 -12.81 -9.26 11.76
N LEU A 201 -12.01 -9.77 10.81
CA LEU A 201 -11.37 -8.95 9.78
C LEU A 201 -12.41 -8.24 8.92
N LEU A 202 -13.48 -8.93 8.50
CA LEU A 202 -14.56 -8.33 7.73
C LEU A 202 -15.30 -7.22 8.51
N ILE A 203 -15.62 -7.48 9.78
CA ILE A 203 -16.29 -6.50 10.65
C ILE A 203 -15.44 -5.25 10.82
N THR A 204 -14.15 -5.43 11.17
CA THR A 204 -13.23 -4.32 11.41
C THR A 204 -12.96 -3.53 10.12
N LYS A 205 -12.76 -4.20 8.98
CA LYS A 205 -12.60 -3.56 7.66
C LYS A 205 -13.82 -2.74 7.25
N THR A 206 -15.02 -3.27 7.48
CA THR A 206 -16.28 -2.56 7.17
C THR A 206 -16.42 -1.31 8.03
N ALA A 207 -16.19 -1.43 9.34
CA ALA A 207 -16.23 -0.31 10.26
C ALA A 207 -15.19 0.75 9.94
N PHE A 208 -13.98 0.32 9.59
CA PHE A 208 -12.88 1.18 9.20
C PHE A 208 -13.21 2.02 7.96
N ARG A 209 -13.74 1.39 6.89
CA ARG A 209 -14.22 2.11 5.70
C ARG A 209 -15.30 3.12 6.05
N ALA A 210 -16.25 2.72 6.89
CA ALA A 210 -17.32 3.60 7.36
C ALA A 210 -16.80 4.78 8.21
N GLN A 211 -15.72 4.58 8.95
CA GLN A 211 -15.03 5.61 9.71
C GLN A 211 -14.29 6.59 8.81
N VAL A 212 -13.52 6.08 7.83
CA VAL A 212 -12.80 6.89 6.83
C VAL A 212 -13.74 7.79 6.05
N ASN A 213 -14.89 7.27 5.63
CA ASN A 213 -15.89 8.06 4.91
C ASN A 213 -16.40 9.24 5.74
N ARG A 214 -16.73 9.03 7.01
CA ARG A 214 -17.19 10.10 7.91
C ARG A 214 -16.10 11.10 8.24
N ARG A 215 -14.87 10.61 8.45
CA ARG A 215 -13.68 11.47 8.61
C ARG A 215 -13.52 12.40 7.42
N ASN A 216 -13.67 11.87 6.20
CA ASN A 216 -13.56 12.67 4.98
C ASN A 216 -14.67 13.72 4.88
N GLN A 217 -15.92 13.36 5.22
CA GLN A 217 -17.04 14.32 5.29
C GLN A 217 -16.78 15.43 6.30
N LEU A 218 -16.32 15.08 7.50
CA LEU A 218 -15.95 16.06 8.53
C LEU A 218 -14.82 16.98 8.02
N GLY A 219 -13.80 16.41 7.37
CA GLY A 219 -12.71 17.18 6.76
C GLY A 219 -13.21 18.18 5.73
N GLN A 220 -14.16 17.80 4.88
CA GLN A 220 -14.78 18.70 3.90
C GLN A 220 -15.56 19.84 4.56
N HIS A 221 -16.34 19.55 5.61
CA HIS A 221 -17.07 20.57 6.37
C HIS A 221 -16.11 21.58 7.00
N LEU A 222 -15.07 21.09 7.68
CA LEU A 222 -14.09 21.93 8.35
C LEU A 222 -13.29 22.79 7.36
N GLN A 223 -12.90 22.23 6.20
CA GLN A 223 -12.19 22.98 5.16
C GLN A 223 -13.01 24.13 4.58
N HIS A 224 -14.34 23.99 4.52
CA HIS A 224 -15.22 25.04 4.01
C HIS A 224 -15.39 26.19 5.01
N ARG A 225 -15.38 25.86 6.31
CA ARG A 225 -15.65 26.82 7.40
C ARG A 225 -14.40 27.48 7.97
N LEU A 226 -13.26 26.76 7.97
CA LEU A 226 -12.02 27.17 8.62
C LEU A 226 -10.85 27.14 7.62
N PRO A 227 -10.60 28.22 6.86
CA PRO A 227 -9.58 28.25 5.81
C PRO A 227 -8.15 27.95 6.30
N GLU A 228 -7.83 28.32 7.54
CA GLU A 228 -6.55 28.04 8.20
C GLU A 228 -6.24 26.54 8.34
N PHE A 229 -7.26 25.68 8.27
CA PHE A 229 -7.13 24.22 8.33
C PHE A 229 -6.33 23.65 7.17
N GLN A 230 -6.31 24.34 6.03
CA GLN A 230 -5.57 23.85 4.87
C GLN A 230 -4.06 23.79 5.11
N SER A 231 -3.54 24.51 6.10
CA SER A 231 -2.09 24.58 6.36
C SER A 231 -1.57 23.59 7.41
N MET A 232 -2.45 22.97 8.19
CA MET A 232 -2.13 22.15 9.36
C MET A 232 -2.13 20.64 9.02
N SER A 233 -1.40 19.84 9.80
CA SER A 233 -1.53 18.37 9.71
C SER A 233 -2.91 17.93 10.19
N TRP A 234 -3.38 16.77 9.72
CA TRP A 234 -4.67 16.22 10.14
C TRP A 234 -4.86 16.11 11.67
N GLU A 235 -3.84 15.67 12.40
CA GLU A 235 -3.92 15.56 13.87
C GLU A 235 -4.06 16.93 14.55
N GLN A 236 -3.28 17.91 14.08
CA GLN A 236 -3.36 19.29 14.56
C GLN A 236 -4.72 19.92 14.27
N ARG A 237 -5.27 19.66 13.07
CA ARG A 237 -6.61 20.10 12.66
C ARG A 237 -7.69 19.58 13.59
N LEU A 238 -7.66 18.29 13.91
CA LEU A 238 -8.69 17.67 14.75
C LEU A 238 -8.71 18.29 16.16
N ILE A 239 -7.54 18.50 16.74
CA ILE A 239 -7.42 19.13 18.07
C ILE A 239 -7.90 20.58 18.03
N ALA A 240 -7.51 21.35 17.00
CA ALA A 240 -7.92 22.75 16.86
C ALA A 240 -9.43 22.92 16.53
N ALA A 241 -10.02 21.97 15.79
CA ALA A 241 -11.43 21.99 15.42
C ALA A 241 -12.34 21.63 16.58
N TYR A 242 -11.94 20.68 17.42
CA TYR A 242 -12.80 20.08 18.42
C TYR A 242 -13.59 21.08 19.29
N PRO A 243 -12.99 22.14 19.87
CA PRO A 243 -13.74 23.11 20.68
C PRO A 243 -14.68 24.01 19.87
N GLN A 244 -14.61 23.97 18.54
CA GLN A 244 -15.32 24.87 17.62
C GLN A 244 -16.32 24.14 16.71
N LEU A 245 -16.57 22.84 16.94
CA LEU A 245 -17.47 22.05 16.10
C LEU A 245 -18.90 22.56 16.22
N ASN A 246 -19.56 22.76 15.06
CA ASN A 246 -21.01 22.99 15.04
C ASN A 246 -21.77 21.67 15.21
N GLN A 247 -23.10 21.74 15.37
CA GLN A 247 -23.92 20.56 15.63
C GLN A 247 -23.76 19.43 14.60
N ALA A 248 -23.68 19.77 13.30
CA ALA A 248 -23.53 18.78 12.24
C ALA A 248 -22.13 18.13 12.26
N GLU A 249 -21.09 18.92 12.53
CA GLU A 249 -19.71 18.43 12.66
C GLU A 249 -19.54 17.58 13.92
N THR A 250 -20.13 17.97 15.05
CA THR A 250 -20.18 17.18 16.29
C THR A 250 -20.87 15.84 16.04
N PHE A 251 -21.97 15.82 15.29
CA PHE A 251 -22.62 14.56 14.93
C PHE A 251 -21.71 13.63 14.12
N LEU A 252 -21.01 14.15 13.11
CA LEU A 252 -20.01 13.36 12.36
C LEU A 252 -18.88 12.89 13.27
N TRP A 253 -18.40 13.75 14.18
CA TRP A 253 -17.37 13.43 15.16
C TRP A 253 -17.74 12.24 16.04
N GLU A 254 -18.93 12.28 16.65
CA GLU A 254 -19.45 11.21 17.49
C GLU A 254 -19.63 9.92 16.70
N GLN A 255 -20.07 9.99 15.44
CA GLN A 255 -20.16 8.80 14.60
C GLN A 255 -18.79 8.19 14.27
N ILE A 256 -17.75 9.01 14.08
CA ILE A 256 -16.37 8.53 13.87
C ILE A 256 -15.89 7.80 15.13
N ARG A 257 -16.11 8.41 16.31
CA ARG A 257 -15.77 7.80 17.61
C ARG A 257 -16.54 6.50 17.84
N ALA A 258 -17.82 6.45 17.51
CA ALA A 258 -18.64 5.24 17.64
C ALA A 258 -18.11 4.07 16.80
N GLN A 259 -17.51 4.32 15.63
CA GLN A 259 -16.82 3.28 14.87
C GLN A 259 -15.55 2.78 15.60
N THR A 260 -14.78 3.68 16.21
CA THR A 260 -13.59 3.34 17.01
C THR A 260 -13.96 2.50 18.23
N GLU A 261 -14.91 2.97 19.04
CA GLU A 261 -15.30 2.38 20.34
C GLU A 261 -16.13 1.11 20.19
N GLY A 262 -16.90 1.02 19.10
CA GLY A 262 -17.77 -0.11 18.82
C GLY A 262 -17.03 -1.21 18.04
N PRO A 263 -17.29 -1.33 16.73
CA PRO A 263 -16.83 -2.47 15.94
C PRO A 263 -15.30 -2.58 15.84
N LEU A 264 -14.54 -1.47 15.73
CA LEU A 264 -13.08 -1.54 15.63
C LEU A 264 -12.46 -2.05 16.93
N TYR A 265 -12.78 -1.43 18.07
CA TYR A 265 -12.25 -1.86 19.36
C TYR A 265 -12.64 -3.32 19.68
N LYS A 266 -13.92 -3.66 19.53
CA LYS A 266 -14.41 -5.02 19.82
C LYS A 266 -13.76 -6.06 18.92
N GLY A 267 -13.70 -5.79 17.61
CA GLY A 267 -13.10 -6.71 16.65
C GLY A 267 -11.59 -6.85 16.80
N ASN A 268 -10.87 -5.75 17.00
CA ASN A 268 -9.41 -5.78 17.23
C ASN A 268 -9.06 -6.53 18.52
N ARG A 269 -9.84 -6.34 19.59
CA ARG A 269 -9.68 -7.10 20.83
C ARG A 269 -9.95 -8.59 20.60
N ALA A 270 -11.01 -8.93 19.88
CA ALA A 270 -11.36 -10.31 19.56
C ALA A 270 -10.27 -11.00 18.73
N LEU A 271 -9.77 -10.34 17.68
CA LEU A 271 -8.64 -10.82 16.88
C LEU A 271 -7.39 -11.06 17.74
N LEU A 272 -7.01 -10.09 18.59
CA LEU A 272 -5.84 -10.27 19.45
C LEU A 272 -6.03 -11.43 20.42
N THR A 273 -7.24 -11.57 20.99
CA THR A 273 -7.58 -12.66 21.91
C THR A 273 -7.48 -14.02 21.22
N LEU A 274 -7.97 -14.14 19.99
CA LEU A 274 -7.86 -15.36 19.18
C LEU A 274 -6.39 -15.71 18.90
N ILE A 275 -5.59 -14.74 18.47
CA ILE A 275 -4.18 -14.97 18.12
C ILE A 275 -3.35 -15.32 19.36
N ASP A 276 -3.53 -14.60 20.47
CA ASP A 276 -2.80 -14.88 21.72
C ASP A 276 -3.24 -16.19 22.39
N GLY A 277 -4.51 -16.57 22.24
CA GLY A 277 -5.07 -17.81 22.76
C GLY A 277 -4.65 -19.06 21.97
N HIS A 278 -4.21 -18.88 20.73
CA HIS A 278 -3.91 -19.96 19.78
C HIS A 278 -2.57 -19.72 19.07
N PRO A 279 -1.42 -19.90 19.75
CA PRO A 279 -0.10 -19.64 19.19
C PRO A 279 0.23 -20.44 17.94
N GLU A 280 -0.44 -21.58 17.72
CA GLU A 280 -0.37 -22.38 16.50
C GLU A 280 -0.69 -21.56 15.24
N LEU A 281 -1.58 -20.56 15.34
CA LEU A 281 -1.92 -19.67 14.23
C LEU A 281 -0.71 -18.91 13.72
N LEU A 282 0.25 -18.55 14.58
CA LEU A 282 1.46 -17.83 14.18
C LEU A 282 2.32 -18.65 13.19
N ASN A 283 2.17 -19.98 13.19
CA ASN A 283 2.85 -20.87 12.25
C ASN A 283 2.01 -21.15 10.99
N THR A 284 0.72 -20.79 10.98
CA THR A 284 -0.21 -21.04 9.87
C THR A 284 -0.03 -20.02 8.75
N LEU A 285 0.02 -18.73 9.09
CA LEU A 285 0.23 -17.65 8.13
C LEU A 285 1.27 -16.64 8.65
N PRO A 286 2.25 -16.23 7.82
CA PRO A 286 3.27 -15.26 8.22
C PRO A 286 2.69 -13.88 8.59
N GLN A 287 1.47 -13.57 8.12
CA GLN A 287 0.78 -12.30 8.39
C GLN A 287 0.24 -12.20 9.84
N PHE A 288 0.13 -13.30 10.59
CA PHE A 288 -0.41 -13.24 11.95
C PHE A 288 0.52 -12.58 12.96
N ALA A 289 1.84 -12.76 12.85
CA ALA A 289 2.80 -12.07 13.70
C ALA A 289 2.74 -10.53 13.57
N PRO A 290 2.79 -9.93 12.35
CA PRO A 290 2.61 -8.48 12.20
C PRO A 290 1.19 -8.01 12.55
N LEU A 291 0.14 -8.81 12.28
CA LEU A 291 -1.22 -8.48 12.72
C LEU A 291 -1.29 -8.35 14.24
N ARG A 292 -0.74 -9.32 14.97
CA ARG A 292 -0.68 -9.32 16.44
C ARG A 292 0.01 -8.06 16.96
N ALA A 293 1.19 -7.74 16.44
CA ALA A 293 1.95 -6.54 16.84
C ALA A 293 1.17 -5.25 16.55
N HIS A 294 0.51 -5.16 15.40
CA HIS A 294 -0.36 -4.03 15.08
C HIS A 294 -1.51 -3.87 16.08
N LEU A 295 -2.21 -4.97 16.39
CA LEU A 295 -3.35 -4.98 17.30
C LEU A 295 -2.96 -4.59 18.74
N GLU A 296 -1.80 -5.05 19.23
CA GLU A 296 -1.26 -4.67 20.53
C GLU A 296 -1.06 -3.16 20.64
N VAL A 297 -0.38 -2.57 19.65
CA VAL A 297 -0.14 -1.12 19.60
C VAL A 297 -1.45 -0.35 19.45
N TRP A 298 -2.37 -0.82 18.62
CA TRP A 298 -3.67 -0.19 18.41
C TRP A 298 -4.49 -0.16 19.70
N LEU A 299 -4.59 -1.29 20.40
CA LEU A 299 -5.33 -1.39 21.66
C LEU A 299 -4.64 -0.59 22.77
N ALA A 300 -3.31 -0.53 22.81
CA ALA A 300 -2.59 0.33 23.74
C ALA A 300 -2.92 1.81 23.51
N LYS A 301 -2.86 2.29 22.26
CA LYS A 301 -3.25 3.66 21.91
C LYS A 301 -4.71 3.95 22.18
N TYR A 302 -5.60 3.00 21.93
CA TYR A 302 -7.02 3.13 22.27
C TYR A 302 -7.20 3.48 23.75
N HIS A 303 -6.61 2.69 24.64
CA HIS A 303 -6.77 2.89 26.08
C HIS A 303 -6.01 4.10 26.63
N LYS A 304 -4.77 4.33 26.16
CA LYS A 304 -3.86 5.34 26.73
C LYS A 304 -4.02 6.72 26.12
N VAL A 305 -4.53 6.81 24.90
CA VAL A 305 -4.68 8.07 24.18
C VAL A 305 -6.16 8.34 23.87
N PHE A 306 -6.80 7.49 23.07
CA PHE A 306 -8.14 7.80 22.56
C PHE A 306 -9.21 7.98 23.65
N LEU A 307 -9.18 7.17 24.70
CA LEU A 307 -10.09 7.33 25.85
C LEU A 307 -9.77 8.56 26.71
N GLN A 308 -8.52 9.03 26.70
CA GLN A 308 -8.06 10.16 27.52
C GLN A 308 -8.27 11.51 26.80
N TYR A 309 -8.37 11.51 25.46
CA TYR A 309 -8.44 12.70 24.65
C TYR A 309 -9.73 12.69 23.79
N PRO A 310 -10.82 13.32 24.25
CA PRO A 310 -12.08 13.43 23.48
C PRO A 310 -11.90 14.11 22.11
N ALA A 311 -10.91 15.01 22.02
CA ALA A 311 -10.48 15.69 20.79
C ALA A 311 -9.77 14.76 19.77
N MET A 312 -9.59 13.48 20.09
CA MET A 312 -9.11 12.47 19.16
C MET A 312 -10.28 11.56 18.73
N PRO A 313 -10.79 11.65 17.49
CA PRO A 313 -11.93 10.84 17.04
C PRO A 313 -11.52 9.46 16.49
N ILE A 314 -10.23 9.24 16.18
CA ILE A 314 -9.71 8.04 15.52
C ILE A 314 -8.40 7.61 16.20
N VAL A 315 -8.15 6.30 16.27
CA VAL A 315 -6.84 5.73 16.64
C VAL A 315 -6.03 5.47 15.36
N TYR A 316 -4.82 6.05 15.30
CA TYR A 316 -3.86 5.83 14.21
C TYR A 316 -2.77 4.85 14.64
N VAL A 317 -2.64 3.73 13.92
CA VAL A 317 -1.49 2.83 14.00
C VAL A 317 -1.09 2.45 12.58
N GLY A 318 0.20 2.54 12.27
CA GLY A 318 0.66 2.23 10.92
C GLY A 318 2.17 2.22 10.76
N VAL A 319 2.63 2.63 9.57
CA VAL A 319 4.05 2.67 9.18
C VAL A 319 4.90 3.50 10.16
N GLU A 320 4.34 4.57 10.70
CA GLU A 320 5.04 5.47 11.63
C GLU A 320 5.33 4.82 12.99
N ASP A 321 4.46 3.92 13.42
CA ASP A 321 4.65 3.15 14.65
C ASP A 321 5.52 1.91 14.44
N GLY A 322 6.01 1.70 13.21
CA GLY A 322 6.77 0.50 12.84
C GLY A 322 5.93 -0.78 12.74
N VAL A 323 4.61 -0.68 12.88
CA VAL A 323 3.66 -1.81 12.91
C VAL A 323 2.49 -1.57 11.96
N PRO A 324 2.73 -1.57 10.62
CA PRO A 324 1.65 -1.44 9.66
C PRO A 324 0.67 -2.61 9.77
N PHE A 325 -0.61 -2.33 9.46
CA PHE A 325 -1.58 -3.41 9.30
C PHE A 325 -1.17 -4.25 8.07
N PRO A 326 -1.13 -5.59 8.16
CA PRO A 326 -0.71 -6.44 7.04
C PRO A 326 -1.71 -6.34 5.88
N SER A 327 -1.25 -5.88 4.70
CA SER A 327 -2.12 -5.50 3.58
C SER A 327 -2.81 -6.67 2.87
N ASP A 328 -2.31 -7.89 3.04
CA ASP A 328 -2.73 -9.11 2.35
C ASP A 328 -3.40 -10.14 3.26
N ILE A 329 -3.59 -9.83 4.55
CA ILE A 329 -4.13 -10.78 5.53
C ILE A 329 -5.52 -11.32 5.15
N ASP A 330 -6.42 -10.47 4.64
CA ASP A 330 -7.76 -10.91 4.23
C ASP A 330 -7.66 -12.01 3.16
N GLY A 331 -6.86 -11.77 2.12
CA GLY A 331 -6.68 -12.72 1.02
C GLY A 331 -5.93 -13.98 1.45
N ALA A 332 -4.96 -13.87 2.35
CA ALA A 332 -4.25 -15.03 2.89
C ALA A 332 -5.17 -15.93 3.72
N VAL A 333 -6.06 -15.36 4.54
CA VAL A 333 -7.05 -16.12 5.31
C VAL A 333 -8.07 -16.78 4.39
N ASP A 334 -8.60 -16.04 3.40
CA ASP A 334 -9.55 -16.57 2.42
C ASP A 334 -8.97 -17.74 1.61
N GLN A 335 -7.73 -17.58 1.15
CA GLN A 335 -7.02 -18.63 0.42
C GLN A 335 -6.81 -19.86 1.31
N TRP A 336 -6.30 -19.67 2.52
CA TRP A 336 -6.07 -20.78 3.46
C TRP A 336 -7.36 -21.54 3.74
N LEU A 337 -8.48 -20.85 3.97
CA LEU A 337 -9.78 -21.48 4.17
C LEU A 337 -10.19 -22.28 2.92
N SER A 338 -10.06 -21.72 1.72
CA SER A 338 -10.42 -22.44 0.49
C SER A 338 -9.62 -23.74 0.27
N GLU A 339 -8.40 -23.82 0.79
CA GLU A 339 -7.53 -25.00 0.69
C GLU A 339 -7.85 -26.06 1.76
N ASN A 340 -8.48 -25.69 2.88
CA ASN A 340 -8.65 -26.52 4.08
C ASN A 340 -10.11 -26.76 4.51
N ASP A 341 -11.09 -26.21 3.79
CA ASP A 341 -12.54 -26.29 4.11
C ASP A 341 -13.25 -27.47 3.41
N ASN A 342 -12.56 -28.62 3.24
CA ASN A 342 -13.12 -29.84 2.62
C ASN A 342 -13.82 -30.77 3.61
#